data_AF-A0A7S0ML76-F1
#
_entry.id   AF-A0A7S0ML76-F1
#
_cell.length_a   1.000
_cell.length_b   1.000
_cell.length_c   1.000
_cell.angle_alpha   90.00
_cell.angle_beta   90.00
_cell.angle_gamma   90.00
#
_symmetry.space_group_name_H-M   'P 1'
#
loop_
_entity.id
_entity.type
_entity.pdbx_description
1 polymer ?
#
loop_
_entity_poly.entity_id
_entity_poly.type
_entity_poly.pdbx_seq_one_letter_code
_entity_poly.pdbx_strand_id
1 'polypeptide(L)'
;WTGPTTGGYLKTPSHVMRTHGDGGQRESVASAGAGLSRVYEALDVLSGTRWNIALPVLAVVQQAWKDDLVLAALPAQRDVAMPFDLVADGPAVGEGLSWAEMDDPTRKEFSRVRKEKNKVQQHNRDLHSLRCDMINKLHVATEMARHPGGFYFPHNLDFRGRAYPIPPHLNHLGSDLCRGLLRFAEGRPLGPRGLYWLKVHLANLFGVNKVSFDDRAKWSDARLARVVLAARKPLDPKHRTLWLQAEDPRQALGA
;
A
#
# COMPACT_ATOMS: atom_id res chain seq x y z
N TRP A 1 -24.21 11.22 -2.20
CA TRP A 1 -24.60 10.69 -3.51
C TRP A 1 -26.07 10.98 -3.68
N THR A 2 -26.49 11.54 -4.81
CA THR A 2 -27.91 11.87 -5.07
C THR A 2 -28.44 11.21 -6.33
N GLY A 3 -27.58 10.54 -7.10
CA GLY A 3 -27.98 9.73 -8.24
C GLY A 3 -26.83 8.88 -8.78
N PRO A 4 -27.11 8.04 -9.79
CA PRO A 4 -26.14 7.09 -10.36
C PRO A 4 -24.84 7.71 -10.85
N THR A 5 -24.89 8.97 -11.29
CA THR A 5 -23.76 9.74 -11.83
C THR A 5 -23.52 11.05 -11.08
N THR A 6 -24.18 11.24 -9.93
CA THR A 6 -24.19 12.50 -9.18
C THR A 6 -23.74 12.22 -7.74
N GLY A 7 -22.45 12.44 -7.49
CA GLY A 7 -21.82 12.23 -6.20
C GLY A 7 -20.30 12.04 -6.35
N GLY A 8 -19.62 11.85 -5.23
CA GLY A 8 -18.17 11.72 -5.21
C GLY A 8 -17.46 13.07 -5.39
N TYR A 9 -16.84 13.30 -6.54
CA TYR A 9 -16.14 14.55 -6.82
C TYR A 9 -17.10 15.71 -7.10
N LEU A 10 -16.69 16.93 -6.73
CA LEU A 10 -17.50 18.14 -6.91
C LEU A 10 -17.58 18.63 -8.36
N LYS A 11 -16.51 18.42 -9.14
CA LYS A 11 -16.39 18.92 -10.52
C LYS A 11 -16.35 17.82 -11.58
N THR A 12 -15.78 16.67 -11.24
CA THR A 12 -15.62 15.55 -12.19
C THR A 12 -16.76 14.55 -12.01
N PRO A 13 -17.50 14.21 -13.08
CA PRO A 13 -18.52 13.17 -13.00
C PRO A 13 -17.96 11.86 -12.45
N SER A 14 -18.70 11.22 -11.56
CA SER A 14 -18.35 9.92 -10.99
C SER A 14 -19.56 9.00 -11.02
N HIS A 15 -19.33 7.72 -11.27
CA HIS A 15 -20.37 6.70 -11.26
C HIS A 15 -20.44 6.02 -9.90
N VAL A 16 -21.65 5.83 -9.38
CA VAL A 16 -21.86 5.16 -8.09
C VAL A 16 -21.40 3.70 -8.13
N MET A 17 -21.51 3.05 -9.30
CA MET A 17 -21.10 1.67 -9.52
C MET A 17 -20.18 1.57 -10.75
N ARG A 18 -19.10 0.81 -10.61
CA ARG A 18 -18.18 0.46 -11.70
C ARG A 18 -18.82 -0.65 -12.54
N THR A 19 -19.22 -0.34 -13.78
CA THR A 19 -19.88 -1.31 -14.67
C THR A 19 -18.95 -1.94 -15.70
N HIS A 20 -17.68 -1.51 -15.80
CA HIS A 20 -16.71 -2.02 -16.77
C HIS A 20 -17.19 -2.04 -18.24
N GLY A 21 -18.09 -1.12 -18.60
CA GLY A 21 -18.67 -1.04 -19.94
C GLY A 21 -19.91 -1.90 -20.17
N ASP A 22 -20.36 -2.67 -19.17
CA ASP A 22 -21.60 -3.45 -19.26
C ASP A 22 -22.83 -2.54 -19.29
N GLY A 23 -23.60 -2.66 -20.37
CA GLY A 23 -24.79 -1.84 -20.62
C GLY A 23 -25.97 -2.20 -19.71
N GLY A 24 -26.19 -3.50 -19.46
CA GLY A 24 -27.29 -3.97 -18.64
C GLY A 24 -27.14 -3.57 -17.17
N GLN A 25 -25.93 -3.64 -16.63
CA GLN A 25 -25.58 -3.13 -15.30
C GLN A 25 -25.81 -1.61 -15.22
N ARG A 26 -25.39 -0.87 -16.25
CA ARG A 26 -25.57 0.58 -16.29
C ARG A 26 -27.06 0.96 -16.30
N GLU A 27 -27.86 0.29 -17.13
CA GLU A 27 -29.30 0.50 -17.20
C GLU A 27 -30.00 0.10 -15.90
N SER A 28 -29.59 -1.01 -15.28
CA SER A 28 -30.13 -1.47 -13.99
C SER A 28 -29.90 -0.45 -12.88
N VAL A 29 -28.70 0.12 -12.79
CA VAL A 29 -28.41 1.16 -11.79
C VAL A 29 -29.13 2.47 -12.12
N ALA A 30 -29.24 2.83 -13.40
CA ALA A 30 -29.95 4.04 -13.82
C ALA A 30 -31.46 3.96 -13.54
N SER A 31 -32.06 2.79 -13.75
CA SER A 31 -33.51 2.55 -13.57
C SER A 31 -33.92 2.25 -12.12
N ALA A 32 -32.97 1.99 -11.22
CA ALA A 32 -33.26 1.67 -9.82
C ALA A 32 -33.93 2.80 -9.03
N GLY A 33 -33.84 4.05 -9.50
CA GLY A 33 -34.52 5.21 -8.90
C GLY A 33 -34.26 5.34 -7.39
N ALA A 34 -35.33 5.44 -6.60
CA ALA A 34 -35.28 5.56 -5.14
C ALA A 34 -34.79 4.28 -4.42
N GLY A 35 -34.71 3.14 -5.11
CA GLY A 35 -34.24 1.87 -4.55
C GLY A 35 -32.78 1.88 -4.07
N LEU A 36 -31.98 2.86 -4.51
CA LEU A 36 -30.59 3.04 -4.11
C LEU A 36 -30.38 4.06 -2.98
N SER A 37 -31.44 4.66 -2.43
CA SER A 37 -31.36 5.69 -1.38
C SER A 37 -30.44 5.29 -0.20
N ARG A 38 -30.67 4.11 0.39
CA ARG A 38 -29.83 3.59 1.49
C ARG A 38 -28.38 3.34 1.08
N VAL A 39 -28.14 2.96 -0.18
CA VAL A 39 -26.79 2.76 -0.71
C VAL A 39 -26.06 4.10 -0.78
N TYR A 40 -26.75 5.15 -1.22
CA TYR A 40 -26.20 6.50 -1.26
C TYR A 40 -25.89 7.04 0.14
N GLU A 41 -26.79 6.87 1.10
CA GLU A 41 -26.57 7.25 2.50
C GLU A 41 -25.34 6.55 3.09
N ALA A 42 -25.20 5.24 2.87
CA ALA A 42 -24.05 4.48 3.34
C ALA A 42 -22.72 4.99 2.72
N LEU A 43 -22.72 5.29 1.42
CA LEU A 43 -21.56 5.86 0.74
C LEU A 43 -21.22 7.27 1.25
N ASP A 44 -22.21 8.06 1.64
CA ASP A 44 -22.01 9.39 2.21
C ASP A 44 -21.41 9.32 3.61
N VAL A 45 -21.82 8.35 4.43
CA VAL A 45 -21.17 8.09 5.73
C VAL A 45 -19.70 7.71 5.54
N LEU A 46 -19.41 6.79 4.62
CA LEU A 46 -18.02 6.38 4.31
C LEU A 46 -17.20 7.56 3.78
N SER A 47 -17.77 8.33 2.86
CA SER A 47 -17.06 9.45 2.21
C SER A 47 -16.95 10.69 3.10
N GLY A 48 -17.85 10.84 4.08
CA GLY A 48 -17.86 11.93 5.06
C GLY A 48 -16.81 11.76 6.17
N THR A 49 -16.11 10.63 6.21
CA THR A 49 -15.00 10.45 7.15
C THR A 49 -13.78 11.26 6.71
N ARG A 50 -13.35 12.18 7.57
CA ARG A 50 -12.23 13.08 7.29
C ARG A 50 -10.89 12.46 7.73
N TRP A 51 -9.90 12.55 6.85
CA TRP A 51 -8.56 12.01 7.02
C TRP A 51 -7.49 13.10 7.04
N ASN A 52 -6.36 12.78 7.65
CA ASN A 52 -5.15 13.59 7.65
C ASN A 52 -3.94 12.70 7.39
N ILE A 53 -2.84 13.31 6.94
CA ILE A 53 -1.56 12.61 6.85
C ILE A 53 -0.94 12.45 8.25
N ALA A 54 -0.43 11.26 8.53
CA ALA A 54 0.39 10.98 9.70
C ALA A 54 1.81 11.53 9.47
N LEU A 55 2.01 12.82 9.75
CA LEU A 55 3.27 13.53 9.49
C LEU A 55 4.53 12.82 10.03
N PRO A 56 4.52 12.24 11.26
CA PRO A 56 5.69 11.52 11.76
C PRO A 56 6.05 10.30 10.90
N VAL A 57 5.04 9.54 10.44
CA VAL A 57 5.25 8.38 9.57
C VAL A 57 5.73 8.82 8.19
N LEU A 58 5.12 9.87 7.63
CA LEU A 58 5.54 10.43 6.34
C LEU A 58 7.02 10.85 6.37
N ALA A 59 7.45 11.56 7.41
CA ALA A 59 8.84 11.99 7.55
C ALA A 59 9.81 10.79 7.59
N VAL A 60 9.46 9.73 8.32
CA VAL A 60 10.26 8.50 8.38
C VAL A 60 10.35 7.81 7.02
N VAL A 61 9.23 7.70 6.30
CA VAL A 61 9.21 7.07 4.98
C VAL A 61 10.02 7.89 3.98
N GLN A 62 9.85 9.21 3.95
CA GLN A 62 10.58 10.10 3.05
C GLN A 62 12.10 10.07 3.31
N GLN A 63 12.50 10.08 4.58
CA GLN A 63 13.91 10.00 4.95
C GLN A 63 14.51 8.63 4.60
N ALA A 64 13.80 7.54 4.91
CA ALA A 64 14.23 6.20 4.51
C ALA A 64 14.33 6.05 2.98
N TRP A 65 13.40 6.64 2.24
CA TRP A 65 13.45 6.69 0.79
C TRP A 65 14.69 7.45 0.33
N LYS A 66 14.92 8.67 0.81
CA LYS A 66 16.08 9.51 0.46
C LYS A 66 17.42 8.81 0.72
N ASP A 67 17.51 8.05 1.81
CA ASP A 67 18.71 7.32 2.21
C ASP A 67 18.87 5.96 1.50
N ASP A 68 18.02 5.65 0.51
CA ASP A 68 17.99 4.38 -0.24
C ASP A 68 17.90 3.14 0.67
N LEU A 69 17.15 3.26 1.77
CA LEU A 69 16.93 2.17 2.71
C LEU A 69 15.82 1.24 2.21
N VAL A 70 16.16 -0.03 2.01
CA VAL A 70 15.20 -1.10 1.67
C VAL A 70 14.55 -1.63 2.95
N LEU A 71 13.54 -0.91 3.45
CA LEU A 71 12.84 -1.21 4.70
C LEU A 71 11.32 -1.25 4.51
N ALA A 72 10.65 -2.22 5.14
CA ALA A 72 9.18 -2.32 5.17
C ALA A 72 8.54 -2.07 3.80
N ALA A 73 8.92 -2.91 2.82
CA ALA A 73 8.48 -2.88 1.43
C ALA A 73 8.81 -1.58 0.65
N LEU A 74 9.75 -0.74 1.11
CA LEU A 74 10.36 0.27 0.25
C LEU A 74 11.19 -0.45 -0.83
N PRO A 75 10.93 -0.20 -2.13
CA PRO A 75 11.74 -0.78 -3.19
C PRO A 75 13.12 -0.12 -3.22
N ALA A 76 14.14 -0.87 -3.64
CA ALA A 76 15.46 -0.31 -3.92
C ALA A 76 15.37 0.72 -5.05
N GLN A 77 16.11 1.82 -4.95
CA GLN A 77 16.07 2.86 -5.99
C GLN A 77 16.78 2.46 -7.30
N ARG A 78 17.62 1.43 -7.25
CA ARG A 78 18.43 0.99 -8.40
C ARG A 78 18.02 -0.40 -8.87
N ASP A 79 18.32 -0.66 -10.13
CA ASP A 79 18.18 -1.99 -10.72
C ASP A 79 19.27 -2.92 -10.19
N VAL A 80 18.94 -4.20 -10.10
CA VAL A 80 19.92 -5.24 -9.84
C VAL A 80 20.75 -5.40 -11.12
N ALA A 81 22.07 -5.33 -10.97
CA ALA A 81 23.00 -5.56 -12.07
C ALA A 81 22.82 -6.98 -12.61
N MET A 82 23.00 -7.12 -13.93
CA MET A 82 23.05 -8.44 -14.54
C MET A 82 24.24 -9.21 -13.95
N PRO A 83 24.05 -10.47 -13.51
CA PRO A 83 25.10 -11.24 -12.84
C PRO A 83 26.18 -11.76 -13.79
N PHE A 84 26.09 -11.41 -15.07
CA PHE A 84 26.98 -11.85 -16.13
C PHE A 84 26.93 -10.84 -17.28
N ASP A 85 28.02 -10.72 -18.02
CA ASP A 85 28.10 -9.84 -19.17
C ASP A 85 27.37 -10.50 -20.35
N LEU A 86 26.35 -9.84 -20.90
CA LEU A 86 25.55 -10.40 -21.99
C LEU A 86 26.37 -10.70 -23.26
N VAL A 87 27.52 -10.04 -23.40
CA VAL A 87 28.45 -10.19 -24.53
C VAL A 87 29.55 -11.22 -24.22
N ALA A 88 29.96 -11.36 -22.95
CA ALA A 88 31.07 -12.22 -22.55
C ALA A 88 30.63 -13.61 -22.03
N ASP A 89 29.49 -13.68 -21.36
CA ASP A 89 28.99 -14.86 -20.65
C ASP A 89 27.70 -15.45 -21.26
N GLY A 90 27.17 -14.81 -22.30
CA GLY A 90 26.29 -15.51 -23.23
C GLY A 90 27.09 -16.67 -23.84
N PRO A 91 26.50 -17.85 -24.08
CA PRO A 91 27.17 -18.82 -24.94
C PRO A 91 27.56 -18.05 -26.20
N ALA A 92 28.79 -18.23 -26.67
CA ALA A 92 29.31 -17.54 -27.83
C ALA A 92 28.38 -17.81 -29.03
N VAL A 93 27.31 -17.03 -29.17
CA VAL A 93 26.62 -16.83 -30.43
C VAL A 93 27.45 -15.80 -31.18
N GLY A 94 28.74 -16.08 -31.27
CA GLY A 94 29.67 -15.43 -32.18
C GLY A 94 29.54 -15.99 -33.60
N GLU A 95 28.82 -17.10 -33.80
CA GLU A 95 28.87 -17.82 -35.08
C GLU A 95 27.52 -18.38 -35.54
N GLY A 96 26.42 -17.61 -35.53
CA GLY A 96 25.27 -17.91 -36.40
C GLY A 96 24.57 -19.29 -36.26
N LEU A 97 24.91 -20.11 -35.25
CA LEU A 97 24.36 -21.46 -35.09
C LEU A 97 22.89 -21.38 -34.67
N SER A 98 22.05 -22.05 -35.44
CA SER A 98 20.64 -22.27 -35.12
C SER A 98 20.49 -23.23 -33.94
N TRP A 99 19.34 -23.17 -33.26
CA TRP A 99 19.03 -24.08 -32.13
C TRP A 99 19.23 -25.56 -32.50
N ALA A 100 18.97 -25.94 -33.76
CA ALA A 100 19.13 -27.29 -34.28
C ALA A 100 20.59 -27.75 -34.32
N GLU A 101 21.54 -26.84 -34.46
CA GLU A 101 22.98 -27.11 -34.58
C GLU A 101 23.72 -27.15 -33.23
N MET A 102 23.05 -26.72 -32.15
CA MET A 102 23.60 -26.76 -30.79
C MET A 102 23.51 -28.17 -30.16
N ASP A 103 24.57 -28.61 -29.48
CA ASP A 103 24.55 -29.85 -28.69
C ASP A 103 23.74 -29.69 -27.38
N ASP A 104 23.41 -30.81 -26.72
CA ASP A 104 22.55 -30.81 -25.52
C ASP A 104 23.16 -30.01 -24.33
N PRO A 105 24.47 -30.12 -24.03
CA PRO A 105 25.10 -29.27 -23.01
C PRO A 105 25.00 -27.76 -23.33
N THR A 106 25.26 -27.34 -24.58
CA THR A 106 25.18 -25.93 -24.99
C THR A 106 23.74 -25.41 -24.91
N ARG A 107 22.75 -26.22 -25.32
CA ARG A 107 21.33 -25.86 -25.18
C ARG A 107 20.90 -25.70 -23.72
N LYS A 108 21.39 -26.54 -22.83
CA LYS A 108 21.12 -26.45 -21.38
C LYS A 108 21.71 -25.18 -20.78
N GLU A 109 22.95 -24.86 -21.14
CA GLU A 109 23.61 -23.63 -20.69
C GLU A 109 22.93 -22.37 -21.23
N PHE A 110 22.58 -22.35 -22.53
CA PHE A 110 21.81 -21.24 -23.12
C PHE A 110 20.47 -21.04 -22.41
N SER A 111 19.74 -22.13 -22.17
CA SER A 111 18.48 -22.13 -21.43
C SER A 111 18.66 -21.59 -20.01
N ARG A 112 19.73 -21.97 -19.31
CA ARG A 112 20.08 -21.48 -17.96
C ARG A 112 20.35 -19.97 -17.97
N VAL A 113 21.24 -19.50 -18.84
CA VAL A 113 21.58 -18.07 -18.99
C VAL A 113 20.34 -17.25 -19.37
N ARG A 114 19.53 -17.72 -20.32
CA ARG A 114 18.29 -17.06 -20.73
C ARG A 114 17.28 -16.98 -19.57
N LYS A 115 17.15 -18.04 -18.78
CA LYS A 115 16.26 -18.07 -17.61
C LYS A 115 16.71 -17.06 -16.54
N GLU A 116 18.00 -17.02 -16.21
CA GLU A 116 18.53 -16.04 -15.26
C GLU A 116 18.40 -14.60 -15.79
N LYS A 117 18.66 -14.36 -17.08
CA LYS A 117 18.39 -13.07 -17.72
C LYS A 117 16.93 -12.64 -17.55
N ASN A 118 16.00 -13.51 -17.92
CA ASN A 118 14.58 -13.20 -17.85
C ASN A 118 14.15 -12.92 -16.40
N LYS A 119 14.70 -13.65 -15.44
CA LYS A 119 14.45 -13.45 -14.00
C LYS A 119 14.92 -12.08 -13.52
N VAL A 120 16.15 -11.68 -13.84
CA VAL A 120 16.68 -10.35 -13.46
C VAL A 120 15.92 -9.24 -14.16
N GLN A 121 15.63 -9.38 -15.46
CA GLN A 121 14.84 -8.41 -16.20
C GLN A 121 13.41 -8.27 -15.66
N GLN A 122 12.76 -9.38 -15.30
CA GLN A 122 11.45 -9.33 -14.65
C GLN A 122 11.53 -8.62 -13.31
N HIS A 123 12.53 -8.95 -12.48
CA HIS A 123 12.72 -8.30 -11.19
C HIS A 123 12.92 -6.79 -11.32
N ASN A 124 13.74 -6.32 -12.27
CA ASN A 124 13.96 -4.89 -12.51
C ASN A 124 12.69 -4.19 -13.03
N ARG A 125 11.87 -4.86 -13.85
CA ARG A 125 10.54 -4.34 -14.24
C ARG A 125 9.62 -4.19 -13.05
N ASP A 126 9.55 -5.20 -12.19
CA ASP A 126 8.73 -5.17 -10.97
C ASP A 126 9.20 -4.05 -10.03
N LEU A 127 10.52 -3.91 -9.82
CA LEU A 127 11.11 -2.81 -9.05
C LEU A 127 10.75 -1.45 -9.64
N HIS A 128 10.83 -1.28 -10.96
CA HIS A 128 10.45 -0.04 -11.62
C HIS A 128 8.98 0.31 -11.33
N SER A 129 8.06 -0.64 -11.47
CA SER A 129 6.65 -0.44 -11.14
C SER A 129 6.44 -0.07 -9.66
N LEU A 130 7.12 -0.75 -8.73
CA LEU A 130 7.05 -0.44 -7.30
C LEU A 130 7.60 0.95 -6.97
N ARG A 131 8.69 1.39 -7.63
CA ARG A 131 9.25 2.74 -7.46
C ARG A 131 8.27 3.81 -7.94
N CYS A 132 7.65 3.61 -9.11
CA CYS A 132 6.65 4.55 -9.64
C CYS A 132 5.43 4.66 -8.71
N ASP A 133 4.93 3.53 -8.19
CA ASP A 133 3.84 3.51 -7.20
C ASP A 133 4.23 4.25 -5.90
N MET A 134 5.44 4.00 -5.37
CA MET A 134 5.98 4.69 -4.20
C MET A 134 6.05 6.20 -4.41
N ILE A 135 6.60 6.65 -5.55
CA ILE A 135 6.74 8.08 -5.89
C ILE A 135 5.36 8.74 -5.94
N ASN A 136 4.39 8.13 -6.61
CA ASN A 136 3.02 8.66 -6.69
C ASN A 136 2.38 8.78 -5.30
N LYS A 137 2.51 7.75 -4.45
CA LYS A 137 1.97 7.76 -3.08
C LYS A 137 2.62 8.85 -2.23
N LEU A 138 3.95 8.98 -2.27
CA LEU A 138 4.68 10.00 -1.52
C LEU A 138 4.36 11.40 -2.03
N HIS A 139 4.21 11.58 -3.34
CA HIS A 139 3.80 12.87 -3.91
C HIS A 139 2.42 13.28 -3.41
N VAL A 140 1.42 12.39 -3.53
CA VAL A 140 0.06 12.67 -3.02
C VAL A 140 0.07 12.91 -1.51
N ALA A 141 0.80 12.12 -0.73
CA ALA A 141 0.90 12.32 0.72
C ALA A 141 1.54 13.67 1.08
N THR A 142 2.58 14.09 0.35
CA THR A 142 3.26 15.37 0.57
C THR A 142 2.33 16.54 0.25
N GLU A 143 1.58 16.47 -0.85
CA GLU A 143 0.61 17.49 -1.22
C GLU A 143 -0.54 17.55 -0.21
N MET A 144 -1.12 16.41 0.17
CA MET A 144 -2.21 16.37 1.16
C MET A 144 -1.76 16.82 2.56
N ALA A 145 -0.49 16.66 2.92
CA ALA A 145 0.06 17.15 4.18
C ALA A 145 0.03 18.68 4.30
N ARG A 146 -0.08 19.42 3.18
CA ARG A 146 -0.26 20.89 3.16
C ARG A 146 -1.66 21.32 3.58
N HIS A 147 -2.60 20.38 3.75
CA HIS A 147 -3.98 20.63 4.13
C HIS A 147 -4.27 20.09 5.54
N PRO A 148 -3.82 20.78 6.63
CA PRO A 148 -3.97 20.27 7.99
C PRO A 148 -5.43 20.16 8.46
N GLY A 149 -6.34 20.88 7.79
CA GLY A 149 -7.79 20.80 8.00
C GLY A 149 -8.40 19.44 7.60
N GLY A 150 -7.64 18.59 6.91
CA GLY A 150 -8.05 17.27 6.45
C GLY A 150 -8.65 17.22 5.05
N PHE A 151 -8.81 16.01 4.56
CA PHE A 151 -9.36 15.69 3.24
C PHE A 151 -10.27 14.45 3.33
N TYR A 152 -10.99 14.18 2.25
CA TYR A 152 -12.01 13.13 2.19
C TYR A 152 -11.74 12.18 1.04
N PHE A 153 -12.19 10.93 1.17
CA PHE A 153 -12.19 9.96 0.10
C PHE A 153 -13.61 9.74 -0.39
N PRO A 154 -13.99 10.24 -1.59
CA PRO A 154 -15.25 9.82 -2.17
C PRO A 154 -15.19 8.32 -2.49
N HIS A 155 -16.28 7.60 -2.22
CA HIS A 155 -16.40 6.16 -2.48
C HIS A 155 -17.37 5.86 -3.62
N ASN A 156 -17.07 4.81 -4.38
CA ASN A 156 -17.99 4.16 -5.30
C ASN A 156 -18.02 2.64 -5.03
N LEU A 157 -18.83 1.92 -5.80
CA LEU A 157 -19.06 0.49 -5.64
C LEU A 157 -18.51 -0.31 -6.82
N ASP A 158 -18.15 -1.57 -6.58
CA ASP A 158 -18.14 -2.57 -7.64
C ASP A 158 -19.55 -3.14 -7.90
N PHE A 159 -19.69 -3.99 -8.91
CA PHE A 159 -20.96 -4.63 -9.28
C PHE A 159 -21.58 -5.51 -8.17
N ARG A 160 -20.84 -5.79 -7.09
CA ARG A 160 -21.29 -6.57 -5.93
C ARG A 160 -21.67 -5.69 -4.74
N GLY A 161 -21.54 -4.37 -4.86
CA GLY A 161 -21.82 -3.42 -3.78
C GLY A 161 -20.69 -3.24 -2.77
N ARG A 162 -19.46 -3.70 -3.05
CA ARG A 162 -18.31 -3.41 -2.19
C ARG A 162 -17.84 -1.98 -2.44
N ALA A 163 -17.64 -1.23 -1.37
CA ALA A 163 -17.22 0.17 -1.44
C ALA A 163 -15.70 0.31 -1.59
N TYR A 164 -15.29 1.23 -2.46
CA TYR A 164 -13.90 1.55 -2.76
C TYR A 164 -13.72 3.07 -2.86
N PRO A 165 -12.65 3.64 -2.28
CA PRO A 165 -12.22 5.00 -2.59
C PRO A 165 -12.03 5.18 -4.10
N ILE A 166 -12.46 6.32 -4.62
CA ILE A 166 -12.27 6.69 -6.02
C ILE A 166 -10.80 7.11 -6.30
N PRO A 167 -10.12 7.90 -5.44
CA PRO A 167 -8.71 8.23 -5.66
C PRO A 167 -7.80 6.98 -5.69
N PRO A 168 -7.05 6.73 -6.76
CA PRO A 168 -6.40 5.44 -6.98
C PRO A 168 -5.06 5.29 -6.25
N HIS A 169 -4.29 6.36 -6.07
CA HIS A 169 -2.89 6.26 -5.64
C HIS A 169 -2.72 6.11 -4.13
N LEU A 170 -3.27 7.03 -3.35
CA LEU A 170 -3.22 7.00 -1.89
C LEU A 170 -4.64 6.96 -1.33
N ASN A 171 -4.99 5.85 -0.68
CA ASN A 171 -6.25 5.68 0.03
C ASN A 171 -6.10 4.60 1.11
N HIS A 172 -7.04 4.56 2.07
CA HIS A 172 -6.97 3.70 3.25
C HIS A 172 -7.22 2.20 2.97
N LEU A 173 -7.65 1.81 1.76
CA LEU A 173 -7.74 0.41 1.35
C LEU A 173 -6.44 -0.11 0.71
N GLY A 174 -5.45 0.75 0.51
CA GLY A 174 -4.16 0.39 -0.09
C GLY A 174 -3.26 -0.48 0.81
N SER A 175 -1.99 -0.55 0.41
CA SER A 175 -0.93 -1.27 1.13
C SER A 175 -0.69 -0.74 2.55
N ASP A 176 0.07 -1.48 3.36
CA ASP A 176 0.49 -1.06 4.71
C ASP A 176 1.04 0.38 4.74
N LEU A 177 1.84 0.77 3.74
CA LEU A 177 2.28 2.16 3.57
C LEU A 177 1.11 3.17 3.51
N CYS A 178 0.10 2.90 2.68
CA CYS A 178 -1.04 3.82 2.54
C CYS A 178 -1.79 3.96 3.86
N ARG A 179 -1.98 2.84 4.58
CA ARG A 179 -2.67 2.83 5.88
C ARG A 179 -1.84 3.55 6.95
N GLY A 180 -0.54 3.30 7.04
CA GLY A 180 0.35 3.96 7.98
C GLY A 180 0.52 5.47 7.73
N LEU A 181 0.38 5.92 6.48
CA LEU A 181 0.42 7.35 6.14
C LEU A 181 -0.87 8.11 6.48
N LEU A 182 -1.98 7.41 6.74
CA LEU A 182 -3.29 8.00 6.95
C LEU A 182 -3.72 7.87 8.42
N ARG A 183 -4.32 8.93 8.95
CA ARG A 183 -4.97 8.95 10.26
C ARG A 183 -6.31 9.67 10.18
N PHE A 184 -7.21 9.40 11.12
CA PHE A 184 -8.42 10.21 11.25
C PHE A 184 -8.04 11.66 11.56
N ALA A 185 -8.72 12.60 10.90
CA ALA A 185 -8.48 14.03 11.12
C ALA A 185 -9.06 14.52 12.45
N GLU A 186 -10.16 13.92 12.90
CA GLU A 186 -10.81 14.27 14.16
C GLU A 186 -10.32 13.34 15.28
N GLY A 187 -9.59 13.93 16.24
CA GLY A 187 -9.16 13.23 17.44
C GLY A 187 -10.26 13.15 18.49
N ARG A 188 -10.23 12.10 19.30
CA ARG A 188 -11.07 11.94 20.50
C ARG A 188 -10.19 11.66 21.71
N PRO A 189 -10.54 12.14 22.92
CA PRO A 189 -9.84 11.76 24.14
C PRO A 189 -9.86 10.24 24.31
N LEU A 190 -8.69 9.66 24.56
CA LEU A 190 -8.49 8.21 24.53
C LEU A 190 -9.21 7.51 25.71
N GLY A 191 -9.03 8.03 26.91
CA GLY A 191 -9.51 7.40 28.15
C GLY A 191 -8.93 6.00 28.42
N PRO A 192 -9.30 5.36 29.54
CA PRO A 192 -8.77 4.04 29.90
C PRO A 192 -9.12 2.96 28.85
N ARG A 193 -10.35 3.00 28.33
CA ARG A 193 -10.83 2.01 27.36
C ARG A 193 -10.20 2.19 25.98
N GLY A 194 -10.00 3.44 25.52
CA GLY A 194 -9.29 3.69 24.27
C GLY A 194 -7.82 3.26 24.38
N LEU A 195 -7.17 3.48 25.52
CA LEU A 195 -5.78 3.06 25.73
C LEU A 195 -5.65 1.55 25.69
N TYR A 196 -6.59 0.85 26.32
CA TYR A 196 -6.70 -0.61 26.21
C TYR A 196 -6.78 -1.06 24.74
N TRP A 197 -7.68 -0.47 23.95
CA TRP A 197 -7.83 -0.85 22.54
C TRP A 197 -6.65 -0.45 21.67
N LEU A 198 -5.95 0.64 21.98
CA LEU A 198 -4.72 1.02 21.28
C LEU A 198 -3.61 -0.01 21.53
N LYS A 199 -3.47 -0.50 22.78
CA LYS A 199 -2.55 -1.59 23.12
C LYS A 199 -2.90 -2.88 22.39
N VAL A 200 -4.20 -3.22 22.32
CA VAL A 200 -4.68 -4.39 21.57
C VAL A 200 -4.40 -4.23 20.07
N HIS A 201 -4.63 -3.04 19.52
CA HIS A 201 -4.34 -2.73 18.12
C HIS A 201 -2.86 -2.92 17.81
N LEU A 202 -1.97 -2.36 18.65
CA LEU A 202 -0.53 -2.54 18.49
C LEU A 202 -0.15 -4.03 18.48
N ALA A 203 -0.65 -4.83 19.42
CA ALA A 203 -0.39 -6.26 19.44
C ALA A 203 -0.87 -6.99 18.17
N ASN A 204 -2.03 -6.61 17.62
CA ASN A 204 -2.54 -7.18 16.38
C ASN A 204 -1.60 -6.92 15.20
N LEU A 205 -1.04 -5.71 15.09
CA LEU A 205 -0.08 -5.36 14.03
C LEU A 205 1.21 -6.18 14.09
N PHE A 206 1.54 -6.72 15.27
CA PHE A 206 2.66 -7.64 15.49
C PHE A 206 2.27 -9.13 15.37
N GLY A 207 1.10 -9.45 14.79
CA GLY A 207 0.63 -10.82 14.61
C GLY A 207 0.12 -11.49 15.89
N VAL A 208 0.06 -10.77 17.01
CA VAL A 208 -0.47 -11.29 18.28
C VAL A 208 -1.99 -11.15 18.28
N ASN A 209 -2.65 -11.94 17.45
CA ASN A 209 -4.10 -11.84 17.20
C ASN A 209 -4.89 -13.13 17.48
N LYS A 210 -4.23 -14.17 18.02
CA LYS A 210 -4.83 -15.48 18.36
C LYS A 210 -4.92 -15.78 19.86
N VAL A 211 -4.74 -14.75 20.69
CA VAL A 211 -4.89 -14.80 22.15
C VAL A 211 -5.98 -13.84 22.62
N SER A 212 -6.33 -13.88 23.91
CA SER A 212 -7.34 -12.99 24.50
C SER A 212 -6.95 -11.52 24.33
N PHE A 213 -7.94 -10.61 24.29
CA PHE A 213 -7.64 -9.17 24.19
C PHE A 213 -6.81 -8.66 25.38
N ASP A 214 -7.01 -9.23 26.57
CA ASP A 214 -6.23 -8.86 27.74
C ASP A 214 -4.76 -9.29 27.62
N ASP A 215 -4.51 -10.47 27.05
CA ASP A 215 -3.13 -10.92 26.80
C ASP A 215 -2.45 -10.10 25.70
N ARG A 216 -3.22 -9.61 24.71
CA ARG A 216 -2.72 -8.64 23.73
C ARG A 216 -2.33 -7.32 24.38
N ALA A 217 -3.17 -6.80 25.28
CA ALA A 217 -2.87 -5.58 26.01
C ALA A 217 -1.61 -5.74 26.89
N LYS A 218 -1.51 -6.86 27.62
CA LYS A 218 -0.31 -7.21 28.42
C LYS A 218 0.94 -7.36 27.57
N TRP A 219 0.81 -7.95 26.37
CA TRP A 219 1.92 -8.10 25.43
C TRP A 219 2.51 -6.75 25.03
N SER A 220 1.65 -5.76 24.78
CA SER A 220 2.03 -4.38 24.47
C SER A 220 2.64 -3.68 25.69
N ASP A 221 2.07 -3.85 26.87
CA ASP A 221 2.60 -3.28 28.13
C ASP A 221 4.02 -3.76 28.43
N ALA A 222 4.29 -5.06 28.26
CA ALA A 222 5.61 -5.63 28.42
C ALA A 222 6.68 -5.06 27.46
N ARG A 223 6.27 -4.35 26.39
CA ARG A 223 7.13 -3.78 25.35
C ARG A 223 7.13 -2.26 25.31
N LEU A 224 6.33 -1.60 26.15
CA LEU A 224 6.06 -0.16 26.07
C LEU A 224 7.35 0.69 26.05
N ALA A 225 8.34 0.37 26.88
CA ALA A 225 9.62 1.08 26.92
C ALA A 225 10.37 1.00 25.57
N ARG A 226 10.35 -0.17 24.91
CA ARG A 226 10.96 -0.37 23.60
C ARG A 226 10.17 0.36 22.50
N VAL A 227 8.84 0.34 22.58
CA VAL A 227 7.94 1.05 21.66
C VAL A 227 8.21 2.55 21.68
N VAL A 228 8.25 3.15 22.87
CA VAL A 228 8.55 4.59 23.03
C VAL A 228 9.92 4.95 22.46
N LEU A 229 10.92 4.09 22.66
CA LEU A 229 12.26 4.33 22.13
C LEU A 229 12.30 4.24 20.60
N ALA A 230 11.61 3.25 20.02
CA ALA A 230 11.46 3.12 18.58
C ALA A 230 10.71 4.31 17.97
N ALA A 231 9.64 4.80 18.62
CA ALA A 231 8.91 5.99 18.16
C ALA A 231 9.75 7.27 18.20
N ARG A 232 10.63 7.43 19.21
CA ARG A 232 11.54 8.59 19.32
C ARG A 232 12.70 8.55 18.32
N LYS A 233 13.16 7.37 17.94
CA LYS A 233 14.30 7.15 17.03
C LYS A 233 13.95 6.10 15.96
N PRO A 234 13.00 6.40 15.06
CA PRO A 234 12.41 5.39 14.17
C PRO A 234 13.34 4.85 13.09
N LEU A 235 14.41 5.58 12.74
CA LEU A 235 15.40 5.15 11.74
C LEU A 235 16.73 4.66 12.34
N ASP A 236 16.91 4.78 13.66
CA ASP A 236 18.09 4.25 14.34
C ASP A 236 18.18 2.73 14.12
N PRO A 237 19.31 2.18 13.64
CA PRO A 237 19.42 0.76 13.32
C PRO A 237 19.10 -0.18 14.48
N LYS A 238 19.38 0.20 15.73
CA LYS A 238 19.09 -0.60 16.92
C LYS A 238 17.59 -0.59 17.22
N HIS A 239 16.95 0.57 17.10
CA HIS A 239 15.55 0.76 17.53
C HIS A 239 14.52 0.45 16.44
N ARG A 240 14.87 0.66 15.17
CA ARG A 240 13.96 0.39 14.03
C ARG A 240 13.59 -1.08 13.89
N THR A 241 14.43 -1.99 14.40
CA THR A 241 14.16 -3.43 14.39
C THR A 241 12.83 -3.79 15.05
N LEU A 242 12.36 -3.01 16.03
CA LEU A 242 11.10 -3.30 16.71
C LEU A 242 9.91 -3.18 15.76
N TRP A 243 9.69 -2.01 15.16
CA TRP A 243 8.52 -1.81 14.30
C TRP A 243 8.64 -2.58 12.97
N LEU A 244 9.86 -2.88 12.52
CA LEU A 244 10.10 -3.74 11.37
C LEU A 244 9.75 -5.23 11.60
N GLN A 245 9.63 -5.66 12.85
CA GLN A 245 9.19 -7.03 13.19
C GLN A 245 7.67 -7.21 13.12
N ALA A 246 6.90 -6.13 12.98
CA ALA A 246 5.46 -6.21 12.83
C ALA A 246 5.08 -6.84 11.48
N GLU A 247 3.90 -7.48 11.42
CA GLU A 247 3.31 -7.95 10.15
C GLU A 247 2.92 -6.75 9.27
N ASP A 248 2.52 -5.65 9.90
CA ASP A 248 2.19 -4.35 9.29
C ASP A 248 3.11 -3.23 9.83
N PRO A 249 4.36 -3.12 9.36
CA PRO A 249 5.37 -2.23 9.96
C PRO A 249 5.03 -0.74 9.96
N ARG A 250 4.39 -0.22 8.91
CA ARG A 250 4.09 1.22 8.78
C ARG A 250 2.91 1.61 9.65
N GLN A 251 1.90 0.75 9.75
CA GLN A 251 0.82 0.93 10.73
C GLN A 251 1.36 0.81 12.16
N ALA A 252 2.26 -0.14 12.44
CA ALA A 252 2.87 -0.30 13.77
C ALA A 252 3.69 0.93 14.21
N LEU A 253 4.33 1.60 13.25
CA LEU A 253 5.02 2.87 13.49
C LEU A 253 4.05 4.04 13.72
N GLY A 254 2.84 3.99 13.14
CA GLY A 254 1.82 5.03 13.27
C GLY A 254 0.93 4.90 14.50
N ALA A 255 0.84 3.71 15.10
CA ALA A 255 0.10 3.40 16.32
C ALA A 255 0.79 3.92 17.59
#